data_AF-A0A9W9KSL4-F1
#
_entry.id   AF-A0A9W9KSL4-F1
#
_cell.length_a   1.000
_cell.length_b   1.000
_cell.length_c   1.000
_cell.angle_alpha   90.00
_cell.angle_beta   90.00
_cell.angle_gamma   90.00
#
_symmetry.space_group_name_H-M   'P 1'
#
loop_
_entity.id
_entity.type
_entity.pdbx_description
1 polymer ?
#
loop_
_entity_poly.entity_id
_entity_poly.type
_entity_poly.pdbx_seq_one_letter_code
_entity_poly.pdbx_strand_id
1 'polypeptide(L)'
;MSRNTHNYEPVAGEEEWKQDDSSLEKSHIHTTKSRWLSWPALACLLIVSNTLTLAGGYYCWNLPRTPRSSDNAPPNAPSFEPLQDTWETFWWNTPYNSMENTTETDMLWDSILPSHGIIALDREQAGKQNLPDSMYLPSDHTKGVYLLESYHYLHCLKILRTTLTEAVEGKPFTHHPGAHSNHCFGALLQYITCNADTTPLYTFGKFTAGDGQVHQCRSWSQLRDYATENTACFRDTVEGIPLGEHFGYCDDGDDGVMDFMDYV
;
A
#
# COMPACT_ATOMS: atom_id res chain seq x y z
N MET A 1 34.87 -2.72 10.97
CA MET A 1 33.45 -3.04 10.74
C MET A 1 33.18 -4.44 11.26
N SER A 2 32.53 -4.55 12.42
CA SER A 2 32.13 -5.85 12.97
C SER A 2 30.89 -6.31 12.21
N ARG A 3 30.98 -7.41 11.45
CA ARG A 3 29.79 -8.06 10.89
C ARG A 3 29.07 -8.74 12.06
N ASN A 4 27.90 -8.24 12.43
CA ASN A 4 26.97 -9.03 13.23
C ASN A 4 26.47 -10.16 12.33
N THR A 5 27.07 -11.34 12.46
CA THR A 5 26.52 -12.57 11.90
C THR A 5 25.42 -13.02 12.85
N HIS A 6 24.16 -12.89 12.44
CA HIS A 6 23.07 -13.54 13.15
C HIS A 6 23.26 -15.05 13.00
N ASN A 7 23.60 -15.73 14.10
CA ASN A 7 23.68 -17.18 14.13
C ASN A 7 22.26 -17.71 14.31
N TYR A 8 21.72 -18.33 13.27
CA TYR A 8 20.45 -19.06 13.34
C TYR A 8 20.77 -20.50 13.71
N GLU A 9 20.24 -20.97 14.85
CA GLU A 9 20.30 -22.39 15.21
C GLU A 9 19.02 -23.08 14.70
N PRO A 10 19.13 -24.19 13.95
CA PRO A 10 17.96 -24.94 13.53
C PRO A 10 17.27 -25.54 14.74
N VAL A 11 15.97 -25.30 14.89
CA VAL A 11 15.14 -26.06 15.83
C VAL A 11 15.06 -27.50 15.30
N ALA A 12 15.20 -28.50 16.19
CA ALA A 12 15.15 -29.91 15.80
C ALA A 12 13.86 -30.20 15.01
N GLY A 13 14.03 -30.64 13.76
CA GLY A 13 12.91 -30.93 12.86
C GLY A 13 12.44 -32.36 13.09
N GLU A 14 11.28 -32.52 13.72
CA GLU A 14 10.51 -33.75 13.68
C GLU A 14 9.04 -33.44 13.37
N GLU A 15 8.46 -34.31 12.55
CA GLU A 15 7.08 -34.41 12.08
C GLU A 15 6.73 -33.68 10.77
N GLU A 16 6.53 -34.51 9.74
CA GLU A 16 5.87 -34.19 8.47
C GLU A 16 4.51 -33.53 8.77
N TRP A 17 4.37 -32.25 8.43
CA TRP A 17 3.16 -31.46 8.65
C TRP A 17 1.97 -32.06 7.88
N LYS A 18 1.26 -32.99 8.50
CA LYS A 18 -0.05 -33.45 8.04
C LYS A 18 -1.08 -32.40 8.45
N GLN A 19 -1.71 -31.81 7.44
CA GLN A 19 -2.83 -30.90 7.62
C GLN A 19 -4.01 -31.71 8.19
N ASP A 20 -4.21 -31.62 9.50
CA ASP A 20 -5.27 -32.34 10.21
C ASP A 20 -6.57 -31.53 10.17
N ASP A 21 -7.37 -31.75 9.14
CA ASP A 21 -8.73 -31.19 9.00
C ASP A 21 -9.77 -31.89 9.92
N SER A 22 -9.35 -32.78 10.84
CA SER A 22 -10.28 -33.65 11.56
C SER A 22 -10.62 -33.25 13.01
N SER A 23 -10.21 -32.07 13.49
CA SER A 23 -10.45 -31.65 14.89
C SER A 23 -11.63 -30.67 15.09
N LEU A 24 -12.75 -30.88 14.37
CA LEU A 24 -14.06 -30.44 14.85
C LEU A 24 -14.78 -31.60 15.54
N GLU A 25 -14.15 -32.15 16.58
CA GLU A 25 -14.78 -33.14 17.43
C GLU A 25 -15.79 -32.46 18.37
N LYS A 26 -17.02 -32.96 18.30
CA LYS A 26 -18.20 -32.47 19.00
C LYS A 26 -17.97 -32.45 20.50
N SER A 27 -18.01 -31.26 21.11
CA SER A 27 -18.03 -31.13 22.56
C SER A 27 -19.28 -31.80 23.13
N HIS A 28 -19.06 -32.74 24.06
CA HIS A 28 -20.11 -33.39 24.83
C HIS A 28 -20.78 -32.37 25.75
N ILE A 29 -22.05 -32.06 25.47
CA ILE A 29 -22.87 -31.18 26.31
C ILE A 29 -23.24 -31.94 27.59
N HIS A 30 -22.60 -31.59 28.71
CA HIS A 30 -23.06 -31.97 30.04
C HIS A 30 -24.34 -31.18 30.39
N THR A 31 -25.49 -31.86 30.40
CA THR A 31 -26.73 -31.27 30.92
C THR A 31 -26.72 -31.27 32.44
N THR A 32 -26.39 -30.13 33.05
CA THR A 32 -26.66 -29.89 34.47
C THR A 32 -28.13 -29.50 34.64
N LYS A 33 -28.83 -30.10 35.61
CA LYS A 33 -30.20 -29.71 35.97
C LYS A 33 -30.16 -28.30 36.57
N SER A 34 -30.43 -27.31 35.72
CA SER A 34 -30.56 -25.90 36.10
C SER A 34 -31.77 -25.72 37.03
N ARG A 35 -31.53 -25.19 38.24
CA ARG A 35 -32.60 -24.62 39.07
C ARG A 35 -33.08 -23.36 38.36
N TRP A 36 -34.25 -23.45 37.73
CA TRP A 36 -34.89 -22.33 37.05
C TRP A 36 -35.01 -21.15 38.00
N LEU A 37 -34.27 -20.08 37.71
CA LEU A 37 -34.48 -18.77 38.33
C LEU A 37 -35.91 -18.36 38.02
N SER A 38 -36.69 -17.94 39.01
CA SER A 38 -38.08 -17.56 38.81
C SER A 38 -38.18 -16.48 37.73
N TRP A 39 -39.16 -16.61 36.83
CA TRP A 39 -39.44 -15.66 35.74
C TRP A 39 -39.28 -14.17 36.09
N PRO A 40 -39.71 -13.67 37.27
CA PRO A 40 -39.44 -12.28 37.66
C PRO A 40 -37.96 -11.96 37.86
N ALA A 41 -37.15 -12.87 38.39
CA ALA A 41 -35.70 -12.66 38.54
C ALA A 41 -34.99 -12.60 37.17
N LEU A 42 -35.45 -13.42 36.23
CA LEU A 42 -34.95 -13.45 34.85
C LEU A 42 -35.33 -12.18 34.07
N ALA A 43 -36.56 -11.71 34.26
CA ALA A 43 -37.03 -10.43 33.70
C ALA A 43 -36.25 -9.24 34.29
N CYS A 44 -36.03 -9.21 35.60
CA CYS A 44 -35.21 -8.16 36.24
C CYS A 44 -33.77 -8.16 35.72
N LEU A 45 -33.15 -9.33 35.57
CA LEU A 45 -31.81 -9.44 35.00
C LEU A 45 -31.73 -8.91 33.57
N LEU A 46 -32.73 -9.21 32.73
CA LEU A 46 -32.80 -8.70 31.36
C LEU A 46 -33.00 -7.19 31.33
N ILE A 47 -33.87 -6.63 32.19
CA ILE A 47 -34.07 -5.18 32.25
C ILE A 47 -32.78 -4.50 32.68
N VAL A 48 -32.12 -5.00 33.73
CA VAL A 48 -30.85 -4.42 34.22
C VAL A 48 -29.73 -4.55 33.19
N SER A 49 -29.61 -5.68 32.50
CA SER A 49 -28.56 -5.84 31.47
C SER A 49 -28.77 -4.89 30.29
N ASN A 50 -30.02 -4.74 29.83
CA ASN A 50 -30.35 -3.86 28.71
C ASN A 50 -30.23 -2.38 29.10
N THR A 51 -30.63 -1.99 30.32
CA THR A 51 -30.46 -0.60 30.78
C THR A 51 -28.99 -0.25 30.95
N LEU A 52 -28.17 -1.15 31.50
CA LEU A 52 -26.72 -0.95 31.57
C LEU A 52 -26.07 -0.88 30.18
N THR A 53 -26.53 -1.71 29.24
CA THR A 53 -26.03 -1.69 27.85
C THR A 53 -26.40 -0.39 27.14
N LEU A 54 -27.64 0.10 27.29
CA LEU A 54 -28.09 1.36 26.70
C LEU A 54 -27.43 2.57 27.34
N ALA A 55 -27.28 2.58 28.67
CA ALA A 55 -26.58 3.63 29.39
C ALA A 55 -25.09 3.67 29.04
N GLY A 56 -24.45 2.50 28.95
CA GLY A 56 -23.07 2.35 28.50
C GLY A 56 -22.89 2.81 27.05
N GLY A 57 -23.79 2.42 26.15
CA GLY A 57 -23.79 2.86 24.75
C GLY A 57 -23.99 4.38 24.62
N TYR A 58 -24.92 4.95 25.38
CA TYR A 58 -25.14 6.40 25.43
C TYR A 58 -23.92 7.14 26.00
N TYR A 59 -23.29 6.59 27.04
CA TYR A 59 -22.07 7.15 27.60
C TYR A 59 -20.91 7.10 26.58
N CYS A 60 -20.67 5.95 25.94
CA CYS A 60 -19.65 5.79 24.90
C CYS A 60 -19.91 6.65 23.66
N TRP A 61 -21.17 6.90 23.31
CA TRP A 61 -21.55 7.81 22.23
C TRP A 61 -21.21 9.27 22.53
N ASN A 62 -21.37 9.67 23.80
CA ASN A 62 -21.11 11.04 24.26
C ASN A 62 -19.68 11.25 24.80
N LEU A 63 -18.91 10.18 24.97
CA LEU A 63 -17.47 10.31 25.19
C LEU A 63 -16.86 10.95 23.94
N PRO A 64 -15.94 11.92 24.10
CA PRO A 64 -15.14 12.40 22.99
C PRO A 64 -14.47 11.19 22.33
N ARG A 65 -14.76 10.94 21.05
CA ARG A 65 -13.99 9.96 20.28
C ARG A 65 -12.54 10.41 20.36
N THR A 66 -11.65 9.55 20.84
CA THR A 66 -10.22 9.83 20.86
C THR A 66 -9.81 10.25 19.44
N PRO A 67 -9.18 11.42 19.26
CA PRO A 67 -8.70 11.83 17.96
C PRO A 67 -7.78 10.75 17.38
N ARG A 68 -8.05 10.35 16.14
CA ARG A 68 -7.26 9.37 15.40
C ARG A 68 -5.90 9.99 15.05
N SER A 69 -4.84 9.62 15.78
CA SER A 69 -3.40 9.84 15.55
C SER A 69 -2.87 11.21 15.09
N SER A 70 -3.71 12.20 14.75
CA SER A 70 -3.31 13.52 14.26
C SER A 70 -2.70 14.41 15.34
N ASP A 71 -2.96 14.10 16.61
CA ASP A 71 -2.59 14.97 17.74
C ASP A 71 -1.09 14.96 18.07
N ASN A 72 -0.31 14.06 17.48
CA ASN A 72 1.15 13.96 17.68
C ASN A 72 1.96 14.29 16.42
N ALA A 73 1.33 14.81 15.36
CA ALA A 73 2.06 15.22 14.18
C ALA A 73 3.02 16.37 14.53
N PRO A 74 4.28 16.35 14.06
CA PRO A 74 5.18 17.46 14.29
C PRO A 74 4.60 18.74 13.63
N PRO A 75 4.89 19.95 14.16
CA PRO A 75 4.29 21.20 13.67
C PRO A 75 4.49 21.49 12.17
N ASN A 76 5.55 20.91 11.58
CA ASN A 76 5.92 21.02 10.18
C ASN A 76 5.49 19.80 9.35
N ALA A 77 4.62 18.94 9.88
CA ALA A 77 4.07 17.83 9.12
C ALA A 77 3.23 18.39 7.95
N PRO A 78 3.42 17.86 6.73
CA PRO A 78 2.55 18.20 5.62
C PRO A 78 1.10 17.84 5.90
N SER A 79 0.16 18.66 5.44
CA SER A 79 -1.27 18.45 5.66
C SER A 79 -2.04 18.27 4.34
N PHE A 80 -2.56 17.06 4.13
CA PHE A 80 -3.39 16.69 2.98
C PHE A 80 -4.57 15.84 3.40
N GLU A 81 -5.59 15.83 2.56
CA GLU A 81 -6.68 14.87 2.71
C GLU A 81 -6.14 13.46 2.40
N PRO A 82 -6.29 12.49 3.33
CA PRO A 82 -5.84 11.14 3.09
C PRO A 82 -6.74 10.46 2.05
N LEU A 83 -6.12 9.69 1.16
CA LEU A 83 -6.84 8.80 0.26
C LEU A 83 -7.72 7.82 1.05
N GLN A 84 -8.88 7.49 0.50
CA GLN A 84 -9.79 6.52 1.13
C GLN A 84 -9.18 5.12 1.17
N ASP A 85 -9.57 4.37 2.20
CA ASP A 85 -9.23 2.97 2.33
C ASP A 85 -10.12 2.13 1.40
N THR A 86 -9.53 1.11 0.80
CA THR A 86 -10.14 0.13 -0.11
C THR A 86 -9.71 -1.27 0.32
N TRP A 87 -10.43 -2.31 -0.12
CA TRP A 87 -10.13 -3.70 0.21
C TRP A 87 -9.87 -4.47 -1.06
N GLU A 88 -8.62 -4.89 -1.25
CA GLU A 88 -8.17 -5.53 -2.49
C GLU A 88 -7.66 -6.94 -2.20
N THR A 89 -7.82 -7.84 -3.18
CA THR A 89 -7.29 -9.20 -3.08
C THR A 89 -5.94 -9.28 -3.77
N PHE A 90 -4.92 -9.75 -3.07
CA PHE A 90 -3.59 -9.93 -3.65
C PHE A 90 -3.45 -11.35 -4.18
N TRP A 91 -3.00 -11.49 -5.42
CA TRP A 91 -2.80 -12.78 -6.08
C TRP A 91 -1.32 -13.06 -6.29
N TRP A 92 -0.93 -14.32 -6.16
CA TRP A 92 0.42 -14.77 -6.45
C TRP A 92 0.78 -14.65 -7.94
N ASN A 93 -0.17 -14.99 -8.81
CA ASN A 93 -0.04 -14.83 -10.25
C ASN A 93 -0.96 -13.71 -10.72
N THR A 94 -0.38 -12.71 -11.37
CA THR A 94 -1.07 -11.59 -12.01
C THR A 94 -0.59 -11.45 -13.45
N PRO A 95 -1.28 -10.66 -14.30
CA PRO A 95 -0.78 -10.37 -15.64
C PRO A 95 0.60 -9.69 -15.64
N TYR A 96 0.98 -8.98 -14.56
CA TYR A 96 2.29 -8.35 -14.42
C TYR A 96 3.46 -9.32 -14.17
N ASN A 97 3.19 -10.60 -13.88
CA ASN A 97 4.23 -11.61 -13.61
C ASN A 97 3.97 -12.95 -14.32
N SER A 98 3.21 -12.94 -15.42
CA SER A 98 2.99 -14.14 -16.23
C SER A 98 4.28 -14.61 -16.90
N MET A 99 4.64 -15.88 -16.65
CA MET A 99 5.77 -16.54 -17.31
C MET A 99 5.39 -17.19 -18.65
N GLU A 100 4.09 -17.33 -18.94
CA GLU A 100 3.61 -17.96 -20.17
C GLU A 100 3.54 -16.94 -21.33
N ASN A 101 3.20 -15.69 -21.03
CA ASN A 101 3.05 -14.62 -22.02
C ASN A 101 3.92 -13.41 -21.68
N THR A 102 5.24 -13.54 -21.82
CA THR A 102 6.18 -12.46 -21.45
C THR A 102 6.02 -11.21 -22.29
N THR A 103 5.57 -11.33 -23.55
CA THR A 103 5.32 -10.16 -24.43
C THR A 103 4.18 -9.28 -23.89
N GLU A 104 3.07 -9.89 -23.47
CA GLU A 104 1.96 -9.14 -22.86
C GLU A 104 2.37 -8.54 -21.51
N THR A 105 3.09 -9.30 -20.69
CA THR A 105 3.67 -8.79 -19.44
C THR A 105 4.55 -7.56 -19.70
N ASP A 106 5.45 -7.62 -20.68
CA ASP A 106 6.33 -6.48 -21.02
C ASP A 106 5.51 -5.28 -21.50
N MET A 107 4.47 -5.47 -22.32
CA MET A 107 3.57 -4.40 -22.74
C MET A 107 2.85 -3.72 -21.58
N LEU A 108 2.39 -4.49 -20.58
CA LEU A 108 1.75 -3.95 -19.37
C LEU A 108 2.73 -3.13 -18.53
N TRP A 109 3.99 -3.55 -18.44
CA TRP A 109 5.01 -2.78 -17.73
C TRP A 109 5.44 -1.53 -18.51
N ASP A 110 5.47 -1.60 -19.83
CA ASP A 110 5.79 -0.49 -20.71
C ASP A 110 4.70 0.58 -20.66
N SER A 111 3.42 0.20 -20.55
CA SER A 111 2.29 1.13 -20.46
C SER A 111 2.26 1.95 -19.18
N ILE A 112 2.88 1.49 -18.09
CA ILE A 112 2.93 2.25 -16.84
C ILE A 112 3.67 3.59 -17.05
N LEU A 113 3.04 4.69 -16.66
CA LEU A 113 3.55 6.06 -16.75
C LEU A 113 3.84 6.64 -15.36
N PRO A 114 5.03 6.43 -14.77
CA PRO A 114 5.36 7.02 -13.47
C PRO A 114 5.39 8.56 -13.50
N SER A 115 5.64 9.17 -14.66
CA SER A 115 5.61 10.62 -14.85
C SER A 115 4.24 11.24 -14.64
N HIS A 116 3.16 10.45 -14.71
CA HIS A 116 1.81 10.92 -14.42
C HIS A 116 1.71 11.54 -13.01
N GLY A 117 2.50 11.04 -12.06
CA GLY A 117 2.57 11.57 -10.70
C GLY A 117 3.37 12.86 -10.52
N ILE A 118 3.90 13.46 -11.59
CA ILE A 118 4.55 14.77 -11.53
C ILE A 118 3.46 15.85 -11.61
N ILE A 119 3.23 16.52 -10.49
CA ILE A 119 2.12 17.47 -10.30
C ILE A 119 2.62 18.90 -10.12
N ALA A 120 1.77 19.88 -10.39
CA ALA A 120 2.01 21.31 -10.24
C ALA A 120 1.00 21.93 -9.27
N LEU A 121 1.45 22.28 -8.06
CA LEU A 121 0.62 22.85 -7.00
C LEU A 121 0.83 24.36 -6.89
N ASP A 122 -0.21 25.10 -6.49
CA ASP A 122 -0.06 26.51 -6.12
C ASP A 122 0.90 26.65 -4.93
N ARG A 123 1.90 27.52 -5.06
CA ARG A 123 2.97 27.64 -4.05
C ARG A 123 2.48 28.24 -2.73
N GLU A 124 1.56 29.19 -2.78
CA GLU A 124 1.00 29.78 -1.56
C GLU A 124 0.20 28.71 -0.79
N GLN A 125 -0.61 27.93 -1.50
CA GLN A 125 -1.38 26.84 -0.92
C GLN A 125 -0.48 25.71 -0.40
N ALA A 126 0.53 25.29 -1.17
CA ALA A 126 1.51 24.30 -0.74
C ALA A 126 2.22 24.73 0.55
N GLY A 127 2.58 26.02 0.66
CA GLY A 127 3.15 26.59 1.88
C GLY A 127 2.20 26.53 3.08
N LYS A 128 0.90 26.77 2.88
CA LYS A 128 -0.13 26.59 3.94
C LYS A 128 -0.28 25.14 4.39
N GLN A 129 0.09 24.19 3.52
CA GLN A 129 0.10 22.75 3.80
C GLN A 129 1.44 22.24 4.34
N ASN A 130 2.35 23.14 4.73
CA ASN A 130 3.71 22.82 5.21
C ASN A 130 4.55 22.02 4.19
N LEU A 131 4.27 22.13 2.89
CA LEU A 131 5.17 21.58 1.89
C LEU A 131 6.46 22.40 1.82
N PRO A 132 7.62 21.73 1.67
CA PRO A 132 8.84 22.42 1.26
C PRO A 132 8.64 23.14 -0.08
N ASP A 133 9.36 24.24 -0.25
CA ASP A 133 9.49 24.88 -1.55
C ASP A 133 10.06 23.89 -2.57
N SER A 134 9.49 23.89 -3.77
CA SER A 134 9.99 23.12 -4.91
C SER A 134 10.38 24.04 -6.08
N MET A 135 10.94 23.44 -7.13
CA MET A 135 11.20 24.12 -8.39
C MET A 135 9.90 24.66 -9.01
N TYR A 136 10.05 25.72 -9.80
CA TYR A 136 8.95 26.32 -10.56
C TYR A 136 8.50 25.41 -11.70
N LEU A 137 7.20 25.43 -11.99
CA LEU A 137 6.72 24.96 -13.29
C LEU A 137 7.22 25.94 -14.38
N PRO A 138 7.91 25.48 -15.44
CA PRO A 138 8.48 26.39 -16.43
C PRO A 138 7.48 27.34 -17.12
N SER A 139 6.22 26.92 -17.26
CA SER A 139 5.15 27.71 -17.86
C SER A 139 4.43 28.65 -16.87
N ASP A 140 4.53 28.40 -15.57
CA ASP A 140 3.84 29.18 -14.53
C ASP A 140 4.62 29.17 -13.21
N HIS A 141 5.30 30.28 -12.91
CA HIS A 141 6.11 30.41 -11.70
C HIS A 141 5.29 30.59 -10.40
N THR A 142 3.96 30.70 -10.50
CA THR A 142 3.08 30.63 -9.31
C THR A 142 2.91 29.19 -8.81
N LYS A 143 3.30 28.21 -9.63
CA LYS A 143 3.22 26.77 -9.34
C LYS A 143 4.59 26.18 -8.96
N GLY A 144 4.57 25.22 -8.04
CA GLY A 144 5.69 24.38 -7.67
C GLY A 144 5.48 22.95 -8.18
N VAL A 145 6.53 22.32 -8.70
CA VAL A 145 6.47 20.95 -9.24
C VAL A 145 6.80 19.94 -8.14
N TYR A 146 5.93 18.96 -7.92
CA TYR A 146 6.13 17.89 -6.94
C TYR A 146 5.99 16.53 -7.61
N LEU A 147 6.59 15.50 -7.02
CA LEU A 147 6.37 14.10 -7.40
C LEU A 147 5.60 13.42 -6.29
N LEU A 148 4.45 12.85 -6.64
CA LEU A 148 3.69 11.99 -5.75
C LEU A 148 4.50 10.75 -5.37
N GLU A 149 4.50 10.43 -4.08
CA GLU A 149 5.39 9.43 -3.50
C GLU A 149 5.15 8.02 -4.07
N SER A 150 3.89 7.59 -4.21
CA SER A 150 3.58 6.29 -4.80
C SER A 150 4.02 6.17 -6.27
N TYR A 151 3.93 7.25 -7.04
CA TYR A 151 4.45 7.29 -8.41
C TYR A 151 5.98 7.26 -8.44
N HIS A 152 6.66 7.84 -7.45
CA HIS A 152 8.10 7.67 -7.28
C HIS A 152 8.49 6.20 -7.01
N TYR A 153 7.70 5.48 -6.21
CA TYR A 153 7.94 4.05 -5.99
C TYR A 153 7.64 3.20 -7.21
N LEU A 154 6.62 3.58 -7.99
CA LEU A 154 6.32 2.95 -9.27
C LEU A 154 7.46 3.14 -10.28
N HIS A 155 8.04 4.35 -10.35
CA HIS A 155 9.25 4.65 -11.12
C HIS A 155 10.42 3.76 -10.70
N CYS A 156 10.70 3.70 -9.39
CA CYS A 156 11.75 2.85 -8.83
C CYS A 156 11.55 1.37 -9.20
N LEU A 157 10.32 0.87 -9.06
CA LEU A 157 9.98 -0.51 -9.37
C LEU A 157 10.17 -0.83 -10.85
N LYS A 158 9.74 0.06 -11.76
CA LYS A 158 9.93 -0.08 -13.20
C LYS A 158 11.41 -0.12 -13.58
N ILE A 159 12.23 0.79 -13.04
CA ILE A 159 13.69 0.78 -13.25
C ILE A 159 14.31 -0.55 -12.78
N LEU A 160 13.97 -1.01 -11.57
CA LEU A 160 14.54 -2.23 -11.01
C LEU A 160 14.14 -3.47 -11.82
N ARG A 161 12.88 -3.56 -12.25
CA ARG A 161 12.41 -4.63 -13.13
C ARG A 161 13.16 -4.62 -14.45
N THR A 162 13.18 -3.50 -15.16
CA THR A 162 13.86 -3.40 -16.46
C THR A 162 15.32 -3.80 -16.34
N THR A 163 16.01 -3.28 -15.32
CA THR A 163 17.42 -3.61 -15.05
C THR A 163 17.61 -5.12 -14.80
N LEU A 164 16.74 -5.74 -14.00
CA LEU A 164 16.80 -7.18 -13.72
C LEU A 164 16.57 -8.01 -14.98
N THR A 165 15.54 -7.68 -15.76
CA THR A 165 15.22 -8.37 -17.02
C THR A 165 16.39 -8.26 -18.01
N GLU A 166 16.93 -7.06 -18.21
CA GLU A 166 18.07 -6.84 -19.09
C GLU A 166 19.32 -7.62 -18.65
N ALA A 167 19.58 -7.69 -17.34
CA ALA A 167 20.69 -8.46 -16.79
C ALA A 167 20.54 -9.97 -17.05
N VAL A 168 19.33 -10.51 -16.83
CA VAL A 168 19.03 -11.95 -17.04
C VAL A 168 19.11 -12.32 -18.52
N GLU A 169 18.65 -11.43 -19.39
CA GLU A 169 18.64 -11.65 -20.85
C GLU A 169 19.97 -11.30 -21.54
N GLY A 170 20.92 -10.69 -20.82
CA GLY A 170 22.19 -10.23 -21.39
C GLY A 170 22.04 -9.06 -22.36
N LYS A 171 21.01 -8.22 -22.19
CA LYS A 171 20.78 -7.01 -22.98
C LYS A 171 21.59 -5.82 -22.43
N PRO A 172 21.91 -4.81 -23.25
CA PRO A 172 22.42 -3.54 -22.76
C PRO A 172 21.44 -2.90 -21.78
N PHE A 173 21.95 -2.27 -20.73
CA PHE A 173 21.10 -1.62 -19.74
C PHE A 173 20.51 -0.32 -20.26
N THR A 174 19.18 -0.18 -20.17
CA THR A 174 18.48 1.09 -20.37
C THR A 174 18.85 2.08 -19.25
N HIS A 175 18.88 1.58 -18.01
CA HIS A 175 19.36 2.33 -16.84
C HIS A 175 20.60 1.64 -16.27
N HIS A 176 21.76 2.27 -16.41
CA HIS A 176 23.00 1.70 -15.89
C HIS A 176 22.89 1.41 -14.38
N PRO A 177 23.17 0.16 -13.94
CA PRO A 177 23.22 -0.17 -12.52
C PRO A 177 24.19 0.75 -11.79
N GLY A 178 23.74 1.37 -10.71
CA GLY A 178 24.56 2.34 -9.99
C GLY A 178 23.80 3.10 -8.92
N ALA A 179 24.14 4.38 -8.76
CA ALA A 179 23.58 5.23 -7.70
C ALA A 179 22.05 5.31 -7.75
N HIS A 180 21.45 5.37 -8.95
CA HIS A 180 19.99 5.43 -9.11
C HIS A 180 19.33 4.11 -8.66
N SER A 181 19.79 2.95 -9.12
CA SER A 181 19.26 1.65 -8.68
C SER A 181 19.44 1.44 -7.17
N ASN A 182 20.58 1.85 -6.60
CA ASN A 182 20.81 1.79 -5.16
C ASN A 182 19.86 2.71 -4.38
N HIS A 183 19.54 3.89 -4.92
CA HIS A 183 18.52 4.76 -4.36
C HIS A 183 17.13 4.10 -4.40
N CYS A 184 16.77 3.44 -5.51
CA CYS A 184 15.49 2.74 -5.65
C CYS A 184 15.29 1.69 -4.53
N PHE A 185 16.30 0.85 -4.27
CA PHE A 185 16.25 -0.11 -3.16
C PHE A 185 16.07 0.58 -1.80
N GLY A 186 16.80 1.67 -1.55
CA GLY A 186 16.70 2.43 -0.30
C GLY A 186 15.36 3.16 -0.13
N ALA A 187 14.77 3.66 -1.22
CA ALA A 187 13.47 4.33 -1.23
C ALA A 187 12.34 3.33 -0.93
N LEU A 188 12.33 2.18 -1.61
CA LEU A 188 11.35 1.12 -1.36
C LEU A 188 11.44 0.58 0.07
N LEU A 189 12.65 0.42 0.62
CA LEU A 189 12.83 0.03 2.02
C LEU A 189 12.21 1.05 2.98
N GLN A 190 12.48 2.34 2.78
CA GLN A 190 11.90 3.40 3.61
C GLN A 190 10.38 3.38 3.55
N TYR A 191 9.79 3.23 2.36
CA TYR A 191 8.35 3.12 2.18
C TYR A 191 7.74 1.96 2.94
N ILE A 192 8.30 0.76 2.80
CA ILE A 192 7.82 -0.46 3.47
C ILE A 192 7.88 -0.28 4.99
N THR A 193 8.96 0.30 5.52
CA THR A 193 9.09 0.52 6.97
C THR A 193 8.17 1.63 7.48
N CYS A 194 7.88 2.64 6.67
CA CYS A 194 6.92 3.70 6.99
C CYS A 194 5.49 3.16 7.02
N ASN A 195 5.16 2.25 6.09
CA ASN A 195 3.85 1.62 5.94
C ASN A 195 3.89 0.17 6.42
N ALA A 196 4.40 -0.05 7.63
CA ALA A 196 4.55 -1.38 8.21
C ALA A 196 3.18 -2.08 8.39
N ASP A 197 2.79 -2.87 7.40
CA ASP A 197 1.55 -3.65 7.39
C ASP A 197 1.67 -4.85 8.33
N THR A 198 0.72 -4.97 9.25
CA THR A 198 0.66 -6.05 10.25
C THR A 198 -0.14 -7.27 9.79
N THR A 199 -0.66 -7.27 8.56
CA THR A 199 -1.46 -8.37 8.00
C THR A 199 -0.63 -9.66 7.94
N PRO A 200 -0.98 -10.70 8.69
CA PRO A 200 -0.25 -11.97 8.61
C PRO A 200 -0.62 -12.69 7.32
N LEU A 201 0.38 -13.05 6.52
CA LEU A 201 0.16 -13.84 5.31
C LEU A 201 0.06 -15.32 5.67
N TYR A 202 -1.03 -15.98 5.29
CA TYR A 202 -1.14 -17.42 5.44
C TYR A 202 -0.11 -18.12 4.51
N THR A 203 0.39 -19.29 4.90
CA THR A 203 1.29 -20.09 4.05
C THR A 203 1.08 -21.59 4.31
N PHE A 204 1.34 -22.40 3.29
CA PHE A 204 1.27 -23.87 3.34
C PHE A 204 2.63 -24.54 3.08
N GLY A 205 3.74 -23.82 3.28
CA GLY A 205 5.08 -24.37 3.08
C GLY A 205 5.47 -24.62 1.62
N LYS A 206 4.77 -23.98 0.67
CA LYS A 206 4.98 -24.13 -0.79
C LYS A 206 5.70 -22.92 -1.42
N PHE A 207 6.47 -22.18 -0.64
CA PHE A 207 7.11 -20.92 -1.04
C PHE A 207 6.14 -19.84 -1.55
N THR A 208 4.85 -19.96 -1.24
CA THR A 208 3.81 -18.96 -1.48
C THR A 208 3.25 -18.48 -0.14
N ALA A 209 2.85 -17.22 -0.10
CA ALA A 209 2.25 -16.60 1.09
C ALA A 209 1.14 -15.62 0.67
N GLY A 210 -0.02 -15.71 1.32
CA GLY A 210 -1.11 -14.74 1.15
C GLY A 210 -1.83 -14.75 -0.21
N ASP A 211 -1.72 -15.82 -1.00
CA ASP A 211 -2.37 -15.88 -2.31
C ASP A 211 -3.90 -15.81 -2.21
N GLY A 212 -4.56 -14.88 -2.90
CA GLY A 212 -6.00 -14.65 -2.74
C GLY A 212 -6.40 -14.09 -1.36
N GLN A 213 -5.46 -13.52 -0.60
CA GLN A 213 -5.74 -12.89 0.67
C GLN A 213 -6.17 -11.43 0.48
N VAL A 214 -7.11 -10.97 1.31
CA VAL A 214 -7.60 -9.59 1.30
C VAL A 214 -6.67 -8.68 2.09
N HIS A 215 -6.38 -7.50 1.53
CA HIS A 215 -5.55 -6.45 2.09
C HIS A 215 -6.32 -5.14 2.18
N GLN A 216 -6.00 -4.32 3.20
CA GLN A 216 -6.46 -2.94 3.25
C GLN A 216 -5.49 -2.06 2.45
N CYS A 217 -5.98 -1.40 1.42
CA CYS A 217 -5.18 -0.57 0.52
C CYS A 217 -5.66 0.89 0.54
N ARG A 218 -4.83 1.80 0.02
CA ARG A 218 -5.28 3.16 -0.34
C ARG A 218 -5.75 3.15 -1.78
N SER A 219 -6.84 3.85 -2.07
CA SER A 219 -7.42 3.92 -3.42
C SER A 219 -6.42 4.49 -4.43
N TRP A 220 -5.97 3.65 -5.37
CA TRP A 220 -5.10 4.07 -6.47
C TRP A 220 -5.83 5.01 -7.44
N SER A 221 -7.09 4.73 -7.75
CA SER A 221 -7.92 5.59 -8.59
C SER A 221 -8.02 7.03 -8.07
N GLN A 222 -8.22 7.24 -6.76
CA GLN A 222 -8.20 8.60 -6.18
C GLN A 222 -6.82 9.27 -6.30
N LEU A 223 -5.73 8.51 -6.22
CA LEU A 223 -4.40 9.06 -6.42
C LEU A 223 -4.17 9.47 -7.89
N ARG A 224 -4.65 8.64 -8.83
CA ARG A 224 -4.62 8.93 -10.28
C ARG A 224 -5.46 10.15 -10.61
N ASP A 225 -6.67 10.24 -10.09
CA ASP A 225 -7.54 11.41 -10.27
C ASP A 225 -6.86 12.67 -9.74
N TYR A 226 -6.28 12.62 -8.53
CA TYR A 226 -5.53 13.73 -7.96
C TYR A 226 -4.32 14.14 -8.81
N ALA A 227 -3.58 13.16 -9.36
CA ALA A 227 -2.46 13.41 -10.25
C ALA A 227 -2.91 14.06 -11.57
N THR A 228 -4.01 13.57 -12.15
CA THR A 228 -4.64 14.12 -13.36
C THR A 228 -5.08 15.57 -13.16
N GLU A 229 -5.80 15.86 -12.07
CA GLU A 229 -6.30 17.20 -11.75
C GLU A 229 -5.17 18.21 -11.52
N ASN A 230 -4.01 17.75 -11.06
CA ASN A 230 -2.87 18.57 -10.70
C ASN A 230 -1.67 18.36 -11.63
N THR A 231 -1.86 17.81 -12.84
CA THR A 231 -0.74 17.43 -13.72
C THR A 231 0.22 18.59 -13.99
N ALA A 232 1.52 18.31 -13.98
CA ALA A 232 2.54 19.25 -14.44
C ALA A 232 2.78 19.17 -15.97
N CYS A 233 2.05 18.29 -16.68
CA CYS A 233 2.27 17.97 -18.08
C CYS A 233 3.74 17.63 -18.36
N PHE A 234 4.24 16.60 -17.66
CA PHE A 234 5.61 16.11 -17.74
C PHE A 234 5.66 14.77 -18.46
N ARG A 235 6.54 14.63 -19.45
CA ARG A 235 6.86 13.34 -20.08
C ARG A 235 8.20 12.80 -19.59
N ASP A 236 8.29 11.49 -19.37
CA ASP A 236 9.58 10.85 -19.15
C ASP A 236 10.30 10.57 -20.48
N THR A 237 11.64 10.57 -20.45
CA THR A 237 12.45 10.15 -21.60
C THR A 237 13.70 9.39 -21.15
N VAL A 238 14.02 8.32 -21.84
CA VAL A 238 15.28 7.57 -21.63
C VAL A 238 16.49 8.43 -22.05
N GLU A 239 16.32 9.22 -23.11
CA GLU A 239 17.35 10.15 -23.57
C GLU A 239 17.52 11.30 -22.56
N GLY A 240 18.77 11.66 -22.28
CA GLY A 240 19.10 12.78 -21.41
C GLY A 240 18.87 14.11 -22.11
N ILE A 241 17.62 14.55 -22.18
CA ILE A 241 17.25 15.89 -22.65
C ILE A 241 17.24 16.89 -21.47
N PRO A 242 17.30 18.21 -21.72
CA PRO A 242 17.20 19.20 -20.67
C PRO A 242 15.87 19.10 -19.90
N LEU A 243 15.91 19.26 -18.57
CA LEU A 243 14.72 19.13 -17.69
C LEU A 243 13.50 19.94 -18.18
N GLY A 244 13.71 21.17 -18.67
CA GLY A 244 12.64 22.02 -19.18
C GLY A 244 11.91 21.45 -20.40
N GLU A 245 12.56 20.61 -21.21
CA GLU A 245 12.00 20.01 -22.43
C GLU A 245 11.10 18.80 -22.17
N HIS A 246 11.02 18.37 -20.91
CA HIS A 246 10.05 17.37 -20.46
C HIS A 246 8.67 17.98 -20.21
N PHE A 247 8.57 19.29 -20.01
CA PHE A 247 7.31 19.96 -19.69
C PHE A 247 6.52 20.38 -20.94
N GLY A 248 5.20 20.49 -20.79
CA GLY A 248 4.26 20.86 -21.86
C GLY A 248 3.62 19.67 -22.57
N TYR A 249 3.81 18.45 -22.05
CA TYR A 249 3.26 17.21 -22.60
C TYR A 249 2.35 16.56 -21.54
N CYS A 250 1.05 16.73 -21.69
CA CYS A 250 0.07 16.11 -20.80
C CYS A 250 -0.32 14.72 -21.35
N ASP A 251 -0.51 13.77 -20.46
CA ASP A 251 -1.19 12.51 -20.77
C ASP A 251 -2.71 12.71 -20.80
N ASP A 252 -3.45 11.62 -21.00
CA ASP A 252 -4.92 11.59 -21.07
C ASP A 252 -5.60 11.25 -19.74
N GLY A 253 -4.84 11.23 -18.63
CA GLY A 253 -5.34 10.81 -17.32
C GLY A 253 -5.13 9.33 -17.01
N ASP A 254 -4.71 8.51 -17.99
CA ASP A 254 -4.35 7.12 -17.76
C ASP A 254 -2.87 7.01 -17.37
N ASP A 255 -2.59 6.27 -16.30
CA ASP A 255 -1.23 6.00 -15.84
C ASP A 255 -0.74 4.58 -16.21
N GLY A 256 -1.57 3.79 -16.88
CA GLY A 256 -1.27 2.44 -17.33
C GLY A 256 -1.16 1.40 -16.22
N VAL A 257 -1.50 1.74 -14.97
CA VAL A 257 -1.64 0.78 -13.87
C VAL A 257 -3.03 0.17 -13.94
N MET A 258 -3.13 -1.15 -14.03
CA MET A 258 -4.41 -1.83 -14.01
C MET A 258 -5.06 -1.74 -12.61
N ASP A 259 -6.38 -1.62 -12.58
CA ASP A 259 -7.12 -1.72 -11.33
C ASP A 259 -7.09 -3.18 -10.83
N PHE A 260 -7.10 -3.37 -9.51
CA PHE A 260 -7.06 -4.71 -8.90
C PHE A 260 -8.21 -5.62 -9.34
N MET A 261 -9.35 -5.06 -9.75
CA MET A 261 -10.49 -5.82 -10.26
C MET A 261 -10.22 -6.48 -11.63
N ASP A 262 -9.21 -6.01 -12.36
CA ASP A 262 -8.84 -6.50 -13.69
C ASP A 262 -7.71 -7.54 -13.66
N TYR A 263 -7.27 -7.96 -12.47
CA TYR A 263 -6.18 -8.93 -12.32
C TYR A 263 -6.62 -10.39 -12.56
N VAL A 264 -7.93 -10.64 -12.67
CA VAL A 264 -8.56 -11.98 -12.68
C VAL A 264 -9.39 -12.21 -13.93
#